data_AF-A0A2V6F8M5-F1
#
_entry.id   AF-A0A2V6F8M5-F1
#
_cell.length_a   1.000
_cell.length_b   1.000
_cell.length_c   1.000
_cell.angle_alpha   90.00
_cell.angle_beta   90.00
_cell.angle_gamma   90.00
#
_symmetry.space_group_name_H-M   'P 1'
#
loop_
_entity.id
_entity.type
_entity.pdbx_description
1 polymer ?
#
loop_
_entity_poly.entity_id
_entity_poly.type
_entity_poly.pdbx_seq_one_letter_code
_entity_poly.pdbx_strand_id
1 'polypeptide(L)'
;MDGAIYLLCRIINGAPSRTWIWLGAVAGLGIQNKHSMVFFGVAAALAILLTPERFQFTQRWIWLAGLIAFVIALPNIIWQVAVVRRIDLAARFPRRPARSRHRFHLLIALAEFIVMHGKNYYVAPAYPMLFAAGGAGFERILALRFRWLKPAIAFLVVVSAVVLAPVVLPILSPEKLLAYMRAIHFEVPRTETSHTAALPQLYADQFGWEEMVRSVARVYASCPPEEQKRAAIFCQNYGEAGAIDFFGSKYGLPPALSGHQNYFYWGPDDYTGEIMIVLDDDATDEGEQFSLVEDRGLIESSPWAMPWEQRQHILVC
;
A
#
# COMPACT_ATOMS: atom_id res chain seq x y z
N MET A 1 5.23 -7.14 6.18
CA MET A 1 4.73 -7.80 7.41
C MET A 1 5.02 -9.30 7.36
N ASP A 2 4.80 -9.96 6.22
CA ASP A 2 4.99 -11.41 6.04
C ASP A 2 6.42 -11.90 6.30
N GLY A 3 7.43 -11.14 5.86
CA GLY A 3 8.83 -11.46 6.15
C GLY A 3 9.15 -11.50 7.66
N ALA A 4 8.51 -10.65 8.46
CA ALA A 4 8.70 -10.65 9.92
C ALA A 4 7.94 -11.80 10.59
N ILE A 5 6.75 -12.15 10.09
CA ILE A 5 6.01 -13.34 10.55
C ILE A 5 6.85 -14.61 10.30
N TYR A 6 7.39 -14.75 9.09
CA TYR A 6 8.25 -15.87 8.72
C TYR A 6 9.46 -16.01 9.66
N LEU A 7 10.18 -14.90 9.90
CA LEU A 7 11.35 -14.89 10.79
C LEU A 7 10.97 -15.23 12.24
N LEU A 8 9.83 -14.73 12.73
CA LEU A 8 9.32 -15.05 14.06
C LEU A 8 8.98 -16.54 14.19
N CYS A 9 8.28 -17.12 13.22
CA CYS A 9 7.99 -18.56 13.19
C CYS A 9 9.28 -19.39 13.16
N ARG A 10 10.29 -18.95 12.42
CA ARG A 10 11.60 -19.62 12.39
C ARG A 10 12.29 -19.60 13.76
N ILE A 11 12.26 -18.46 14.46
CA ILE A 11 12.83 -18.33 15.80
C ILE A 11 12.13 -19.27 16.79
N ILE A 12 10.80 -19.33 16.75
CA ILE A 12 10.00 -20.24 17.60
C ILE A 12 10.32 -21.71 17.27
N ASN A 13 10.55 -22.02 16.00
CA ASN A 13 10.95 -23.36 15.54
C ASN A 13 12.46 -23.68 15.73
N GLY A 14 13.17 -22.93 16.59
CA GLY A 14 14.54 -23.25 16.97
C GLY A 14 15.64 -22.71 16.04
N ALA A 15 15.35 -21.70 15.22
CA ALA A 15 16.41 -21.02 14.46
C ALA A 15 17.45 -20.36 15.40
N PRO A 16 18.68 -20.11 14.92
CA PRO A 16 19.71 -19.47 15.72
C PRO A 16 19.24 -18.12 16.30
N SER A 17 19.57 -17.82 17.55
CA SER A 17 19.13 -16.56 18.20
C SER A 17 19.56 -15.29 17.45
N ARG A 18 20.57 -15.36 16.57
CA ARG A 18 20.95 -14.25 15.68
C ARG A 18 19.85 -13.86 14.68
N THR A 19 18.89 -14.74 14.39
CA THR A 19 17.76 -14.47 13.49
C THR A 19 16.89 -13.31 13.99
N TRP A 20 16.90 -13.02 15.31
CA TRP A 20 16.30 -11.83 15.89
C TRP A 20 16.82 -10.51 15.27
N ILE A 21 18.09 -10.45 14.85
CA ILE A 21 18.66 -9.26 14.19
C ILE A 21 17.89 -8.96 12.89
N TRP A 22 17.68 -9.99 12.06
CA TRP A 22 16.94 -9.87 10.81
C TRP A 22 15.48 -9.50 11.06
N LEU A 23 14.86 -10.05 12.12
CA LEU A 23 13.51 -9.65 12.51
C LEU A 23 13.46 -8.16 12.86
N GLY A 24 14.44 -7.67 13.63
CA GLY A 24 14.56 -6.24 13.97
C GLY A 24 14.73 -5.36 12.74
N ALA A 25 15.57 -5.75 11.79
CA ALA A 25 15.78 -5.02 10.54
C ALA A 25 14.51 -4.94 9.69
N VAL A 26 13.85 -6.08 9.45
CA VAL A 26 12.59 -6.16 8.69
C VAL A 26 11.48 -5.40 9.40
N ALA A 27 11.42 -5.45 10.74
CA ALA A 27 10.46 -4.69 11.51
C ALA A 27 10.70 -3.18 11.45
N GLY A 28 11.95 -2.74 11.58
CA GLY A 28 12.31 -1.33 11.44
C GLY A 28 11.97 -0.75 10.06
N LEU A 29 12.35 -1.44 8.99
CA LEU A 29 11.97 -1.07 7.62
C LEU A 29 10.45 -1.14 7.41
N GLY A 30 9.79 -2.12 8.03
CA GLY A 30 8.33 -2.21 8.01
C GLY A 30 7.65 -1.01 8.67
N ILE A 31 8.20 -0.49 9.78
CA ILE A 31 7.69 0.72 10.45
C ILE A 31 7.85 1.96 9.57
N GLN A 32 8.96 2.05 8.83
CA GLN A 32 9.22 3.15 7.88
C GLN A 32 8.21 3.18 6.73
N ASN A 33 7.77 2.02 6.26
CA ASN A 33 6.77 1.92 5.19
C ASN A 33 5.33 2.06 5.71
N LYS A 34 4.99 1.36 6.82
CA LYS A 34 3.63 1.37 7.37
C LYS A 34 3.65 1.24 8.88
N HIS A 35 3.09 2.24 9.57
CA HIS A 35 3.01 2.25 11.05
C HIS A 35 2.26 1.06 11.64
N SER A 36 1.47 0.32 10.83
CA SER A 36 0.83 -0.91 11.28
C SER A 36 1.82 -1.99 11.74
N MET A 37 3.08 -1.90 11.33
CA MET A 37 4.16 -2.78 11.79
C MET A 37 4.41 -2.68 13.31
N VAL A 38 4.12 -1.53 13.93
CA VAL A 38 4.20 -1.37 15.39
C VAL A 38 3.16 -2.25 16.09
N PHE A 39 1.92 -2.30 15.56
CA PHE A 39 0.88 -3.17 16.10
C PHE A 39 1.27 -4.64 16.00
N PHE A 40 1.91 -5.05 14.91
CA PHE A 40 2.48 -6.39 14.78
C PHE A 40 3.54 -6.66 15.86
N GLY A 41 4.49 -5.76 16.07
CA GLY A 41 5.54 -5.93 17.08
C GLY A 41 4.98 -6.08 18.49
N VAL A 42 3.99 -5.26 18.86
CA VAL A 42 3.30 -5.35 20.15
C VAL A 42 2.52 -6.66 20.26
N ALA A 43 1.76 -7.04 19.24
CA ALA A 43 1.02 -8.30 19.23
C ALA A 43 1.93 -9.53 19.32
N ALA A 44 3.06 -9.53 18.61
CA ALA A 44 4.07 -10.57 18.67
C ALA A 44 4.72 -10.66 20.06
N ALA A 45 5.09 -9.53 20.66
CA ALA A 45 5.63 -9.50 22.01
C ALA A 45 4.62 -10.04 23.05
N LEU A 46 3.34 -9.64 22.94
CA LEU A 46 2.28 -10.15 23.79
C LEU A 46 2.05 -11.66 23.58
N ALA A 47 2.06 -12.14 22.33
CA ALA A 47 1.91 -13.56 22.03
C ALA A 47 3.06 -14.39 22.62
N ILE A 48 4.31 -13.94 22.52
CA ILE A 48 5.46 -14.59 23.14
C ILE A 48 5.34 -14.57 24.66
N LEU A 49 4.89 -13.46 25.24
CA LEU A 49 4.73 -13.31 26.69
C LEU A 49 3.67 -14.27 27.25
N LEU A 50 2.58 -14.49 26.50
CA LEU A 50 1.46 -15.34 26.90
C LEU A 50 1.65 -16.83 26.59
N THR A 51 2.76 -17.22 25.97
CA THR A 51 3.07 -18.61 25.60
C THR A 51 4.26 -19.16 26.40
N PRO A 52 4.56 -20.46 26.33
CA PRO A 52 5.78 -21.03 26.90
C PRO A 52 7.07 -20.37 26.38
N GLU A 53 7.01 -19.73 25.20
CA GLU A 53 8.11 -19.00 24.56
C GLU A 53 8.52 -17.71 25.30
N ARG A 54 7.90 -17.36 26.43
CA ARG A 54 8.29 -16.18 27.24
C ARG A 54 9.76 -16.18 27.66
N PHE A 55 10.44 -17.33 27.67
CA PHE A 55 11.88 -17.40 27.93
C PHE A 55 12.70 -16.63 26.87
N GLN A 56 12.15 -16.38 25.68
CA GLN A 56 12.81 -15.55 24.66
C GLN A 56 13.13 -14.14 25.19
N PHE A 57 12.34 -13.61 26.14
CA PHE A 57 12.60 -12.32 26.80
C PHE A 57 13.87 -12.31 27.68
N THR A 58 14.40 -13.48 28.08
CA THR A 58 15.69 -13.54 28.78
C THR A 58 16.87 -13.50 27.82
N GLN A 59 16.65 -13.73 26.52
CA GLN A 59 17.71 -13.69 25.53
C GLN A 59 18.07 -12.25 25.17
N ARG A 60 19.35 -11.92 25.10
CA ARG A 60 19.82 -10.58 24.67
C ARG A 60 19.36 -10.19 23.25
N TRP A 61 19.07 -11.17 22.41
CA TRP A 61 18.82 -10.97 20.99
C TRP A 61 17.45 -10.35 20.69
N ILE A 62 16.41 -10.64 21.48
CA ILE A 62 15.09 -9.99 21.32
C ILE A 62 15.18 -8.48 21.61
N TRP A 63 15.96 -8.10 22.61
CA TRP A 63 16.21 -6.70 22.96
C TRP A 63 17.04 -6.00 21.89
N LEU A 64 18.03 -6.70 21.33
CA LEU A 64 18.79 -6.20 20.19
C LEU A 64 17.91 -6.01 18.95
N ALA A 65 16.96 -6.91 18.69
CA ALA A 65 15.98 -6.75 17.62
C ALA A 65 15.12 -5.50 17.81
N GLY A 66 14.63 -5.27 19.04
CA GLY A 66 13.88 -4.06 19.40
C GLY A 66 14.70 -2.79 19.22
N LEU A 67 15.97 -2.80 19.65
CA LEU A 67 16.90 -1.68 19.46
C LEU A 67 17.14 -1.40 17.98
N ILE A 68 17.41 -2.43 17.18
CA ILE A 68 17.64 -2.29 15.72
C ILE A 68 16.38 -1.73 15.04
N ALA A 69 15.21 -2.29 15.34
CA ALA A 69 13.95 -1.80 14.80
C ALA A 69 13.72 -0.32 15.16
N PHE A 70 14.01 0.06 16.42
CA PHE A 70 13.90 1.42 16.91
C PHE A 70 14.86 2.38 16.18
N VAL A 71 16.14 2.01 16.07
CA VAL A 71 17.16 2.83 15.38
C VAL A 71 16.79 3.04 13.91
N ILE A 72 16.33 2.00 13.22
CA ILE A 72 15.90 2.12 11.82
C ILE A 72 14.63 2.98 11.69
N ALA A 73 13.70 2.90 12.64
CA ALA A 73 12.49 3.73 12.66
C ALA A 73 12.75 5.17 13.14
N LEU A 74 13.92 5.44 13.74
CA LEU A 74 14.23 6.70 14.42
C LEU A 74 14.12 7.94 13.52
N PRO A 75 14.61 7.95 12.27
CA PRO A 75 14.48 9.12 11.40
C PRO A 75 13.02 9.55 11.20
N ASN A 76 12.12 8.58 11.05
CA ASN A 76 10.69 8.83 10.87
C ASN A 76 10.04 9.36 12.14
N ILE A 77 10.37 8.77 13.30
CA ILE A 77 9.89 9.24 14.61
C ILE A 77 10.36 10.67 14.87
N ILE A 78 11.64 10.99 14.60
CA ILE A 78 12.21 12.34 14.76
C ILE A 78 11.45 13.33 13.87
N TRP A 79 11.24 12.97 12.60
CA TRP A 79 10.49 13.81 11.67
C TRP A 79 9.06 14.05 12.14
N GLN A 80 8.34 13.01 12.56
CA GLN A 80 6.98 13.15 13.08
C GLN A 80 6.92 14.02 14.32
N VAL A 81 7.85 13.84 15.28
CA VAL A 81 7.91 14.68 16.48
C VAL A 81 8.24 16.13 16.12
N ALA A 82 9.12 16.37 15.15
CA ALA A 82 9.43 17.71 14.68
C ALA A 82 8.22 18.39 14.01
N VAL A 83 7.46 17.65 13.19
CA VAL A 83 6.23 18.12 12.54
C VAL A 83 5.12 18.36 13.56
N VAL A 84 4.85 17.40 14.44
CA VAL A 84 3.83 17.53 15.50
C VAL A 84 4.18 18.67 16.44
N ARG A 85 5.45 18.89 16.79
CA ARG A 85 5.85 20.06 17.60
C ARG A 85 5.58 21.38 16.90
N ARG A 86 5.72 21.46 15.57
CA ARG A 86 5.34 22.65 14.79
C ARG A 86 3.82 22.87 14.82
N ILE A 87 3.03 21.79 14.81
CA ILE A 87 1.56 21.83 14.86
C ILE A 87 1.04 22.12 16.28
N ASP A 88 1.59 21.49 17.32
CA ASP A 88 1.23 21.71 18.74
C ASP A 88 1.65 23.11 19.22
N LEU A 89 2.70 23.72 18.66
CA LEU A 89 2.99 25.14 18.87
C LEU A 89 1.85 26.03 18.36
N ALA A 90 1.14 25.61 17.31
CA ALA A 90 -0.03 26.30 16.77
C ALA A 90 -1.34 25.93 17.49
N ALA A 91 -1.42 24.75 18.14
CA ALA A 91 -2.66 24.23 18.73
C ALA A 91 -2.50 23.88 20.23
N ARG A 92 -2.47 24.89 21.10
CA ARG A 92 -2.53 24.67 22.56
C ARG A 92 -3.96 24.39 23.02
N PHE A 93 -4.34 23.11 23.12
CA PHE A 93 -5.51 22.67 23.88
C PHE A 93 -5.12 21.70 25.02
N PRO A 94 -5.74 21.80 26.21
CA PRO A 94 -5.34 21.01 27.38
C PRO A 94 -5.91 19.58 27.35
N ARG A 95 -5.04 18.56 27.47
CA ARG A 95 -5.42 17.13 27.57
C ARG A 95 -5.38 16.64 29.03
N ARG A 96 -6.47 16.01 29.49
CA ARG A 96 -6.56 15.26 30.77
C ARG A 96 -6.47 13.74 30.52
N PRO A 97 -5.93 12.93 31.46
CA PRO A 97 -5.71 11.50 31.25
C PRO A 97 -6.95 10.67 31.62
N ALA A 98 -7.35 9.72 30.76
CA ALA A 98 -8.45 8.79 31.05
C ALA A 98 -8.04 7.33 30.79
N ARG A 99 -7.65 6.62 31.86
CA ARG A 99 -7.65 5.15 31.91
C ARG A 99 -9.10 4.64 31.84
N SER A 100 -9.35 3.61 31.02
CA SER A 100 -10.63 2.90 30.75
C SER A 100 -11.25 3.10 29.36
N ARG A 101 -10.93 4.19 28.63
CA ARG A 101 -11.62 4.51 27.35
C ARG A 101 -11.14 3.74 26.10
N HIS A 102 -10.17 2.83 26.24
CA HIS A 102 -9.49 2.25 25.08
C HIS A 102 -10.37 1.30 24.25
N ARG A 103 -11.42 0.72 24.85
CA ARG A 103 -12.38 -0.14 24.15
C ARG A 103 -13.26 0.64 23.18
N PHE A 104 -13.49 1.92 23.47
CA PHE A 104 -14.28 2.80 22.62
C PHE A 104 -13.44 3.45 21.52
N HIS A 105 -12.11 3.50 21.62
CA HIS A 105 -11.28 4.10 20.58
C HIS A 105 -11.42 3.39 19.24
N LEU A 106 -11.56 2.05 19.22
CA LEU A 106 -11.81 1.33 17.97
C LEU A 106 -13.19 1.66 17.39
N LEU A 107 -14.22 1.78 18.24
CA LEU A 107 -15.58 2.14 17.82
C LEU A 107 -15.67 3.59 17.36
N ILE A 108 -14.95 4.49 18.03
CA ILE A 108 -14.83 5.91 17.67
C ILE A 108 -14.07 6.04 16.36
N ALA A 109 -12.91 5.40 16.22
CA ALA A 109 -12.17 5.41 14.96
C ALA A 109 -12.97 4.79 13.81
N LEU A 110 -13.70 3.69 14.05
CA LEU A 110 -14.59 3.10 13.07
C LEU A 110 -15.72 4.08 12.69
N ALA A 111 -16.35 4.73 13.67
CA ALA A 111 -17.38 5.73 13.42
C ALA A 111 -16.83 6.95 12.66
N GLU A 112 -15.65 7.44 13.01
CA GLU A 112 -14.95 8.52 12.31
C GLU A 112 -14.68 8.14 10.86
N PHE A 113 -14.14 6.94 10.59
CA PHE A 113 -13.92 6.48 9.22
C PHE A 113 -15.22 6.30 8.44
N ILE A 114 -16.31 5.85 9.06
CA ILE A 114 -17.62 5.77 8.41
C ILE A 114 -18.14 7.18 8.07
N VAL A 115 -18.10 8.11 9.04
CA VAL A 115 -18.60 9.48 8.89
C VAL A 115 -17.78 10.27 7.87
N MET A 116 -16.46 10.09 7.86
CA MET A 116 -15.56 10.78 6.92
C MET A 116 -15.42 10.04 5.58
N HIS A 117 -16.20 8.98 5.34
CA HIS A 117 -16.09 8.15 4.13
C HIS A 117 -14.64 7.67 3.86
N GLY A 118 -13.91 7.35 4.93
CA GLY A 118 -12.55 6.83 4.82
C GLY A 118 -12.50 5.44 4.22
N LYS A 119 -11.36 5.11 3.62
CA LYS A 119 -11.20 3.83 2.92
C LYS A 119 -11.42 2.66 3.89
N ASN A 120 -12.23 1.70 3.46
CA ASN A 120 -12.69 0.56 4.28
C ASN A 120 -11.53 -0.30 4.85
N TYR A 121 -10.36 -0.30 4.21
CA TYR A 121 -9.20 -1.06 4.64
C TYR A 121 -8.33 -0.35 5.70
N TYR A 122 -8.61 0.90 6.05
CA TYR A 122 -7.85 1.60 7.11
C TYR A 122 -8.05 1.00 8.49
N VAL A 123 -9.21 0.39 8.74
CA VAL A 123 -9.49 -0.36 9.98
C VAL A 123 -9.04 -1.82 9.92
N ALA A 124 -8.54 -2.29 8.77
CA ALA A 124 -8.13 -3.69 8.59
C ALA A 124 -7.10 -4.20 9.62
N PRO A 125 -6.14 -3.40 10.13
CA PRO A 125 -5.24 -3.85 11.20
C PRO A 125 -5.93 -4.26 12.50
N ALA A 126 -7.19 -3.85 12.73
CA ALA A 126 -7.97 -4.28 13.88
C ALA A 126 -8.52 -5.71 13.72
N TYR A 127 -8.73 -6.18 12.49
CA TYR A 127 -9.41 -7.45 12.21
C TYR A 127 -8.67 -8.67 12.75
N PRO A 128 -7.33 -8.82 12.66
CA PRO A 128 -6.63 -9.97 13.24
C PRO A 128 -6.85 -10.14 14.75
N MET A 129 -6.87 -9.03 15.51
CA MET A 129 -7.13 -9.06 16.95
C MET A 129 -8.58 -9.46 17.25
N LEU A 130 -9.54 -8.92 16.49
CA LEU A 130 -10.96 -9.27 16.63
C LEU A 130 -11.23 -10.72 16.23
N PHE A 131 -10.62 -11.22 15.16
CA PHE A 131 -10.73 -12.61 14.74
C PHE A 131 -10.07 -13.56 15.75
N ALA A 132 -8.93 -13.20 16.34
CA ALA A 132 -8.32 -13.99 17.40
C ALA A 132 -9.22 -14.08 18.65
N ALA A 133 -9.78 -12.95 19.09
CA ALA A 133 -10.70 -12.91 20.23
C ALA A 133 -12.00 -13.68 19.96
N GLY A 134 -12.58 -13.48 18.78
CA GLY A 134 -13.76 -14.21 18.31
C GLY A 134 -13.50 -15.71 18.20
N GLY A 135 -12.35 -16.10 17.64
CA GLY A 135 -11.92 -17.49 17.48
C GLY A 135 -11.80 -18.23 18.81
N ALA A 136 -11.16 -17.62 19.82
CA ALA A 136 -11.06 -18.19 21.17
C ALA A 136 -12.45 -18.36 21.85
N GLY A 137 -13.37 -17.42 21.59
CA GLY A 137 -14.76 -17.53 22.04
C GLY A 137 -15.52 -18.66 21.33
N PHE A 138 -15.44 -18.70 20.01
CA PHE A 138 -16.06 -19.74 19.17
C PHE A 138 -15.54 -21.13 19.51
N GLU A 139 -14.24 -21.30 19.73
CA GLU A 139 -13.64 -22.58 20.07
C GLU A 139 -14.20 -23.13 21.39
N ARG A 140 -14.33 -22.29 22.44
CA ARG A 140 -14.91 -22.70 23.72
C ARG A 140 -16.36 -23.16 23.56
N ILE A 141 -17.17 -22.46 22.76
CA ILE A 141 -18.58 -22.80 22.53
C ILE A 141 -18.70 -24.10 21.68
N LEU A 142 -17.97 -24.18 20.57
CA LEU A 142 -17.99 -25.33 19.65
C LEU A 142 -17.40 -26.60 20.29
N ALA A 143 -16.36 -26.48 21.12
CA ALA A 143 -15.74 -27.62 21.80
C ALA A 143 -16.66 -28.26 22.86
N LEU A 144 -17.53 -27.47 23.48
CA LEU A 144 -18.44 -27.93 24.54
C LEU A 144 -19.75 -28.52 24.00
N ARG A 145 -20.24 -28.08 22.83
CA ARG A 145 -21.61 -28.42 22.40
C ARG A 145 -21.77 -28.88 20.95
N PHE A 146 -20.87 -28.53 20.04
CA PHE A 146 -21.07 -28.72 18.60
C PHE A 146 -19.78 -29.07 17.82
N ARG A 147 -19.10 -30.15 18.20
CA ARG A 147 -17.79 -30.52 17.63
C ARG A 147 -17.83 -30.84 16.12
N TRP A 148 -18.97 -31.31 15.61
CA TRP A 148 -19.17 -31.62 14.18
C TRP A 148 -19.25 -30.36 13.29
N LEU A 149 -19.50 -29.18 13.87
CA LEU A 149 -19.53 -27.92 13.13
C LEU A 149 -18.11 -27.44 12.76
N LYS A 150 -17.05 -27.91 13.42
CA LYS A 150 -15.66 -27.56 13.08
C LYS A 150 -15.29 -27.90 11.62
N PRO A 151 -15.45 -29.16 11.14
CA PRO A 151 -15.19 -29.47 9.74
C PRO A 151 -16.14 -28.74 8.78
N ALA A 152 -17.40 -28.48 9.17
CA ALA A 152 -18.33 -27.71 8.34
C ALA A 152 -17.88 -26.25 8.16
N ILE A 153 -17.40 -25.60 9.22
CA ILE A 153 -16.84 -24.24 9.17
C ILE A 153 -15.56 -24.22 8.34
N ALA A 154 -14.65 -25.18 8.54
CA ALA A 154 -13.43 -25.29 7.75
C ALA A 154 -13.75 -25.48 6.25
N PHE A 155 -14.71 -26.35 5.94
CA PHE A 155 -15.20 -26.55 4.58
C PHE A 155 -15.77 -25.24 4.00
N LEU A 156 -16.61 -24.52 4.75
CA LEU A 156 -17.14 -23.21 4.32
C LEU A 156 -16.04 -22.19 4.05
N VAL A 157 -15.02 -22.11 4.90
CA VAL A 157 -13.86 -21.21 4.68
C VAL A 157 -13.14 -21.59 3.39
N VAL A 158 -12.84 -22.87 3.19
CA VAL A 158 -12.17 -23.34 1.97
C VAL A 158 -13.02 -23.06 0.73
N VAL A 159 -14.32 -23.37 0.77
CA VAL A 159 -15.24 -23.10 -0.33
C VAL A 159 -15.30 -21.59 -0.63
N SER A 160 -15.42 -20.74 0.40
CA SER A 160 -15.43 -19.29 0.22
C SER A 160 -14.12 -18.77 -0.38
N ALA A 161 -12.98 -19.31 0.03
CA ALA A 161 -11.67 -18.95 -0.53
C ALA A 161 -11.57 -19.38 -2.00
N VAL A 162 -12.03 -20.59 -2.35
CA VAL A 162 -12.02 -21.09 -3.73
C VAL A 162 -12.97 -20.26 -4.62
N VAL A 163 -14.15 -19.90 -4.12
CA VAL A 163 -15.12 -19.06 -4.86
C VAL A 163 -14.61 -17.62 -5.04
N LEU A 164 -13.92 -17.06 -4.06
CA LEU A 164 -13.39 -15.69 -4.15
C LEU A 164 -12.01 -15.62 -4.82
N ALA A 165 -11.29 -16.72 -4.95
CA ALA A 165 -9.93 -16.75 -5.51
C ALA A 165 -9.85 -16.11 -6.92
N PRO A 166 -10.76 -16.38 -7.87
CA PRO A 166 -10.71 -15.73 -9.19
C PRO A 166 -10.92 -14.21 -9.15
N VAL A 167 -11.54 -13.68 -8.10
CA VAL A 167 -11.80 -12.23 -7.94
C VAL A 167 -10.59 -11.51 -7.34
N VAL A 168 -9.82 -12.19 -6.49
CA VAL A 168 -8.68 -11.60 -5.77
C VAL A 168 -7.36 -11.89 -6.47
N LEU A 169 -7.25 -13.03 -7.15
CA LEU A 169 -6.05 -13.48 -7.84
C LEU A 169 -6.22 -13.35 -9.37
N PRO A 170 -5.18 -12.93 -10.11
CA PRO A 170 -5.23 -12.77 -11.56
C PRO A 170 -5.19 -14.12 -12.29
N ILE A 171 -6.23 -14.94 -12.11
CA ILE A 171 -6.34 -16.30 -12.67
C ILE A 171 -7.11 -16.27 -14.00
N LEU A 172 -8.11 -15.39 -14.12
CA LEU A 172 -9.01 -15.29 -15.27
C LEU A 172 -8.67 -14.05 -16.12
N SER A 173 -8.95 -14.13 -17.44
CA SER A 173 -8.94 -12.94 -18.29
C SER A 173 -10.06 -11.97 -17.86
N PRO A 174 -9.96 -10.67 -18.16
CA PRO A 174 -10.97 -9.66 -17.79
C PRO A 174 -12.41 -10.06 -18.13
N GLU A 175 -12.65 -10.58 -19.33
CA GLU A 175 -13.98 -10.96 -19.80
C GLU A 175 -14.54 -12.14 -18.99
N LYS A 176 -13.68 -13.14 -18.72
CA LYS A 176 -14.03 -14.31 -17.91
C LYS A 176 -14.25 -13.92 -16.45
N LEU A 177 -13.46 -12.98 -15.93
CA LEU A 177 -13.62 -12.45 -14.58
C LEU A 177 -14.97 -11.75 -14.43
N LEU A 178 -15.35 -10.88 -15.37
CA LEU A 178 -16.66 -10.21 -15.35
C LEU A 178 -17.82 -11.21 -15.44
N ALA A 179 -17.72 -12.20 -16.33
CA ALA A 179 -18.72 -13.26 -16.42
C ALA A 179 -18.82 -14.05 -15.11
N TYR A 180 -17.67 -14.35 -14.49
CA TYR A 180 -17.61 -15.05 -13.21
C TYR A 180 -18.24 -14.24 -12.07
N MET A 181 -17.88 -12.97 -11.92
CA MET A 181 -18.42 -12.06 -10.91
C MET A 181 -19.95 -11.92 -11.04
N ARG A 182 -20.47 -11.81 -12.27
CA ARG A 182 -21.92 -11.82 -12.52
C ARG A 182 -22.57 -13.13 -12.10
N ALA A 183 -21.94 -14.27 -12.38
CA ALA A 183 -22.47 -15.59 -12.03
C ALA A 183 -22.54 -15.83 -10.52
N ILE A 184 -21.60 -15.26 -9.74
CA ILE A 184 -21.59 -15.35 -8.27
C ILE A 184 -22.28 -14.16 -7.58
N HIS A 185 -22.94 -13.28 -8.34
CA HIS A 185 -23.59 -12.05 -7.83
C HIS A 185 -22.65 -11.16 -7.00
N PHE A 186 -21.39 -11.06 -7.41
CA PHE A 186 -20.39 -10.24 -6.73
C PHE A 186 -20.22 -8.91 -7.46
N GLU A 187 -20.61 -7.82 -6.79
CA GLU A 187 -20.40 -6.47 -7.29
C GLU A 187 -18.97 -5.99 -7.01
N VAL A 188 -18.42 -5.19 -7.92
CA VAL A 188 -17.09 -4.60 -7.74
C VAL A 188 -17.13 -3.67 -6.52
N PRO A 189 -16.37 -3.95 -5.45
CA PRO A 189 -16.33 -3.06 -4.31
C PRO A 189 -15.64 -1.75 -4.70
N ARG A 190 -16.33 -0.63 -4.52
CA ARG A 190 -15.73 0.70 -4.71
C ARG A 190 -14.82 1.01 -3.53
N THR A 191 -13.51 0.92 -3.75
CA THR A 191 -12.48 1.30 -2.78
C THR A 191 -12.21 2.80 -2.75
N GLU A 192 -12.53 3.50 -3.84
CA GLU A 192 -12.45 4.95 -3.98
C GLU A 192 -13.73 5.51 -4.59
N THR A 193 -14.05 6.76 -4.25
CA THR A 193 -15.23 7.47 -4.77
C THR A 193 -15.16 7.68 -6.27
N SER A 194 -13.95 7.77 -6.82
CA SER A 194 -13.66 7.93 -8.25
C SER A 194 -13.79 6.62 -9.03
N HIS A 195 -13.85 5.44 -8.41
CA HIS A 195 -13.77 4.18 -9.15
C HIS A 195 -14.98 3.93 -10.07
N THR A 196 -14.75 4.00 -11.38
CA THR A 196 -15.77 3.83 -12.44
C THR A 196 -15.47 2.70 -13.44
N ALA A 197 -14.36 1.97 -13.27
CA ALA A 197 -13.98 0.89 -14.17
C ALA A 197 -14.86 -0.36 -14.00
N ALA A 198 -14.88 -1.20 -15.04
CA ALA A 198 -15.63 -2.46 -15.02
C ALA A 198 -14.96 -3.52 -14.12
N LEU A 199 -13.64 -3.48 -13.99
CA LEU A 199 -12.87 -4.41 -13.17
C LEU A 199 -12.63 -3.84 -11.77
N PRO A 200 -12.38 -4.70 -10.76
CA PRO A 200 -11.86 -4.27 -9.47
C PRO A 200 -10.69 -3.28 -9.61
N GLN A 201 -10.68 -2.25 -8.78
CA GLN A 201 -9.69 -1.18 -8.82
C GLN A 201 -8.24 -1.69 -8.83
N LEU A 202 -7.96 -2.74 -8.05
CA LEU A 202 -6.64 -3.40 -8.03
C LEU A 202 -6.13 -3.78 -9.43
N TYR A 203 -7.02 -4.18 -10.34
CA TYR A 203 -6.64 -4.55 -11.71
C TYR A 203 -6.71 -3.36 -12.66
N ALA A 204 -7.78 -2.57 -12.56
CA ALA A 204 -8.02 -1.46 -13.47
C ALA A 204 -6.88 -0.41 -13.41
N ASP A 205 -6.33 -0.13 -12.23
CA ASP A 205 -5.21 0.81 -12.03
C ASP A 205 -3.87 0.32 -12.63
N GLN A 206 -3.80 -0.92 -13.13
CA GLN A 206 -2.57 -1.52 -13.71
C GLN A 206 -2.69 -1.80 -15.22
N PHE A 207 -3.88 -1.70 -15.78
CA PHE A 207 -4.09 -1.92 -17.22
C PHE A 207 -3.66 -0.69 -18.01
N GLY A 208 -3.04 -0.90 -19.18
CA GLY A 208 -2.59 0.19 -20.05
C GLY A 208 -1.19 0.73 -19.73
N TRP A 209 -0.55 0.29 -18.65
CA TRP A 209 0.79 0.75 -18.26
C TRP A 209 1.84 0.54 -19.34
N GLU A 210 1.89 -0.63 -19.98
CA GLU A 210 2.89 -0.92 -20.99
C GLU A 210 2.67 -0.11 -22.29
N GLU A 211 1.40 0.04 -22.69
CA GLU A 211 0.98 0.85 -23.83
C GLU A 211 1.27 2.35 -23.62
N MET A 212 1.00 2.85 -22.42
CA MET A 212 1.31 4.22 -22.00
C MET A 212 2.81 4.46 -22.07
N VAL A 213 3.62 3.59 -21.46
CA VAL A 213 5.08 3.72 -21.46
C VAL A 213 5.65 3.65 -22.88
N ARG A 214 5.07 2.81 -23.75
CA ARG A 214 5.44 2.77 -25.18
C ARG A 214 5.13 4.11 -25.88
N SER A 215 4.01 4.73 -25.55
CA SER A 215 3.63 6.03 -26.11
C SER A 215 4.60 7.12 -25.67
N VAL A 216 4.96 7.16 -24.38
CA VAL A 216 6.00 8.06 -23.85
C VAL A 216 7.35 7.80 -24.49
N ALA A 217 7.75 6.54 -24.66
CA ALA A 217 8.99 6.17 -25.33
C ALA A 217 9.07 6.66 -26.78
N ARG A 218 7.96 6.64 -27.52
CA ARG A 218 7.93 7.19 -28.89
C ARG A 218 8.13 8.71 -28.89
N VAL A 219 7.50 9.42 -27.96
CA VAL A 219 7.66 10.88 -27.83
C VAL A 219 9.08 11.22 -27.42
N TYR A 220 9.62 10.56 -26.40
CA TYR A 220 11.00 10.74 -25.94
C TYR A 220 12.01 10.46 -27.07
N ALA A 221 11.83 9.38 -27.83
CA ALA A 221 12.70 9.05 -28.96
C ALA A 221 12.59 10.02 -30.14
N SER A 222 11.50 10.79 -30.23
CA SER A 222 11.32 11.83 -31.26
C SER A 222 12.07 13.13 -30.94
N CYS A 223 12.43 13.35 -29.67
CA CYS A 223 13.23 14.50 -29.26
C CYS A 223 14.67 14.39 -29.80
N PRO A 224 15.34 15.51 -30.12
CA PRO A 224 16.76 15.52 -30.47
C PRO A 224 17.65 14.84 -29.40
N PRO A 225 18.74 14.16 -29.76
CA PRO A 225 19.59 13.43 -28.80
C PRO A 225 20.16 14.29 -27.65
N GLU A 226 20.39 15.58 -27.90
CA GLU A 226 20.85 16.53 -26.87
C GLU A 226 19.73 16.94 -25.89
N GLU A 227 18.48 16.96 -26.36
CA GLU A 227 17.30 17.27 -25.55
C GLU A 227 16.86 16.06 -24.72
N GLN A 228 16.98 14.84 -25.26
CA GLN A 228 16.66 13.60 -24.54
C GLN A 228 17.33 13.52 -23.17
N LYS A 229 18.62 13.89 -23.07
CA LYS A 229 19.36 13.86 -21.80
C LYS A 229 18.88 14.89 -20.77
N ARG A 230 18.18 15.94 -21.21
CA ARG A 230 17.64 17.02 -20.36
C ARG A 230 16.15 16.86 -20.11
N ALA A 231 15.46 16.07 -20.92
CA ALA A 231 14.03 15.81 -20.82
C ALA A 231 13.73 14.94 -19.61
N ALA A 232 12.99 15.48 -18.65
CA ALA A 232 12.44 14.71 -17.55
C ALA A 232 11.04 14.18 -17.91
N ILE A 233 10.65 13.03 -17.36
CA ILE A 233 9.29 12.50 -17.52
C ILE A 233 8.54 12.75 -16.21
N PHE A 234 7.47 13.54 -16.26
CA PHE A 234 6.66 13.85 -15.08
C PHE A 234 5.27 13.20 -15.17
N CYS A 235 4.92 12.49 -14.11
CA CYS A 235 3.68 11.75 -13.99
C CYS A 235 2.83 12.34 -12.85
N GLN A 236 1.53 12.48 -13.07
CA GLN A 236 0.61 13.05 -12.08
C GLN A 236 0.33 12.09 -10.94
N ASN A 237 0.51 10.78 -11.16
CA ASN A 237 0.28 9.78 -10.13
C ASN A 237 1.39 8.72 -10.00
N TYR A 238 1.48 8.07 -8.83
CA TYR A 238 2.53 7.08 -8.54
C TYR A 238 2.40 5.79 -9.36
N GLY A 239 1.21 5.48 -9.88
CA GLY A 239 0.97 4.34 -10.77
C GLY A 239 1.59 4.57 -12.14
N GLU A 240 1.36 5.75 -12.73
CA GLU A 240 2.04 6.18 -13.96
C GLU A 240 3.56 6.22 -13.80
N ALA A 241 4.05 6.86 -12.73
CA ALA A 241 5.48 6.95 -12.45
C ALA A 241 6.10 5.55 -12.25
N GLY A 242 5.41 4.68 -11.51
CA GLY A 242 5.81 3.29 -11.32
C GLY A 242 5.83 2.49 -12.62
N ALA A 243 4.91 2.76 -13.55
CA ALA A 243 4.90 2.13 -14.86
C ALA A 243 6.12 2.54 -15.70
N ILE A 244 6.48 3.83 -15.71
CA ILE A 244 7.69 4.33 -16.39
C ILE A 244 8.94 3.70 -15.78
N ASP A 245 9.08 3.69 -14.46
CA ASP A 245 10.26 3.10 -13.81
C ASP A 245 10.37 1.59 -14.07
N PHE A 246 9.24 0.89 -14.13
CA PHE A 246 9.22 -0.55 -14.34
C PHE A 246 9.45 -0.94 -15.82
N PHE A 247 8.70 -0.36 -16.75
CA PHE A 247 8.74 -0.72 -18.18
C PHE A 247 9.67 0.16 -19.02
N GLY A 248 10.01 1.37 -18.57
CA GLY A 248 10.75 2.35 -19.35
C GLY A 248 12.21 1.95 -19.61
N SER A 249 12.79 1.15 -18.73
CA SER A 249 14.15 0.62 -18.88
C SER A 249 14.38 -0.11 -20.22
N LYS A 250 13.37 -0.82 -20.74
CA LYS A 250 13.45 -1.53 -22.04
C LYS A 250 13.48 -0.58 -23.24
N TYR A 251 13.08 0.67 -23.04
CA TYR A 251 13.08 1.73 -24.05
C TYR A 251 14.18 2.77 -23.83
N GLY A 252 15.01 2.61 -22.79
CA GLY A 252 16.05 3.58 -22.43
C GLY A 252 15.50 4.89 -21.86
N LEU A 253 14.29 4.88 -21.28
CA LEU A 253 13.72 6.04 -20.62
C LEU A 253 14.44 6.35 -19.30
N PRO A 254 14.57 7.64 -18.93
CA PRO A 254 15.00 8.01 -17.59
C PRO A 254 13.94 7.63 -16.53
N PRO A 255 14.33 7.60 -15.24
CA PRO A 255 13.38 7.48 -14.13
C PRO A 255 12.30 8.57 -14.17
N ALA A 256 11.10 8.23 -13.73
CA ALA A 256 9.99 9.18 -13.67
C ALA A 256 10.07 10.09 -12.44
N LEU A 257 9.60 11.32 -12.63
CA LEU A 257 9.34 12.29 -11.58
C LEU A 257 7.84 12.29 -11.26
N SER A 258 7.49 12.44 -9.98
CA SER A 258 6.09 12.65 -9.58
C SER A 258 6.00 13.35 -8.23
N GLY A 259 5.01 14.23 -8.09
CA GLY A 259 4.67 14.83 -6.79
C GLY A 259 3.79 13.93 -5.91
N HIS A 260 3.35 12.76 -6.39
CA HIS A 260 2.34 11.96 -5.71
C HIS A 260 2.96 10.94 -4.73
N GLN A 261 2.46 10.92 -3.49
CA GLN A 261 2.89 10.02 -2.42
C GLN A 261 4.41 10.08 -2.17
N ASN A 262 5.08 8.92 -2.18
CA ASN A 262 6.50 8.82 -1.82
C ASN A 262 7.43 9.35 -2.91
N TYR A 263 6.99 9.45 -4.17
CA TYR A 263 7.79 10.02 -5.26
C TYR A 263 8.19 11.46 -4.96
N PHE A 264 7.36 12.21 -4.24
CA PHE A 264 7.67 13.55 -3.78
C PHE A 264 9.00 13.64 -3.01
N TYR A 265 9.33 12.60 -2.22
CA TYR A 265 10.56 12.61 -1.41
C TYR A 265 11.82 12.32 -2.21
N TRP A 266 11.70 11.77 -3.43
CA TRP A 266 12.84 11.53 -4.32
C TRP A 266 13.26 12.82 -5.02
N GLY A 267 12.30 13.72 -5.26
CA GLY A 267 12.58 15.03 -5.86
C GLY A 267 13.04 14.91 -7.32
N PRO A 268 13.51 16.01 -7.92
CA PRO A 268 13.80 16.09 -9.35
C PRO A 268 15.23 15.65 -9.74
N ASP A 269 16.02 15.10 -8.83
CA ASP A 269 17.46 14.82 -9.04
C ASP A 269 18.21 16.00 -9.69
N ASP A 270 18.85 15.80 -10.85
CA ASP A 270 19.62 16.80 -11.60
C ASP A 270 18.78 17.53 -12.68
N TYR A 271 17.48 17.24 -12.78
CA TYR A 271 16.61 17.85 -13.79
C TYR A 271 16.27 19.30 -13.42
N THR A 272 16.46 20.19 -14.39
CA THR A 272 16.19 21.63 -14.26
C THR A 272 14.73 22.00 -14.53
N GLY A 273 13.96 21.09 -15.16
CA GLY A 273 12.61 21.37 -15.64
C GLY A 273 12.55 22.15 -16.95
N GLU A 274 13.68 22.29 -17.66
CA GLU A 274 13.75 23.00 -18.95
C GLU A 274 13.07 22.26 -20.10
N ILE A 275 13.00 20.92 -20.04
CA ILE A 275 12.28 20.07 -20.98
C ILE A 275 11.55 19.02 -20.16
N MET A 276 10.23 18.99 -20.26
CA MET A 276 9.36 18.13 -19.47
C MET A 276 8.40 17.37 -20.37
N ILE A 277 8.41 16.05 -20.29
CA ILE A 277 7.38 15.19 -20.88
C ILE A 277 6.36 14.92 -19.78
N VAL A 278 5.23 15.61 -19.83
CA VAL A 278 4.16 15.55 -18.82
C VAL A 278 3.03 14.66 -19.31
N LEU A 279 2.55 13.77 -18.43
CA LEU A 279 1.32 13.00 -18.66
C LEU A 279 0.16 13.69 -17.94
N ASP A 280 -0.75 14.32 -18.68
CA ASP A 280 -1.91 15.00 -18.08
C ASP A 280 -3.19 14.85 -18.90
N ASP A 281 -4.35 15.11 -18.31
CA ASP A 281 -5.65 15.07 -18.97
C ASP A 281 -6.05 16.38 -19.67
N ASP A 282 -5.41 17.49 -19.32
CA ASP A 282 -5.57 18.80 -19.93
C ASP A 282 -4.22 19.53 -19.99
N ALA A 283 -4.03 20.42 -20.97
CA ALA A 283 -2.81 21.22 -21.14
C ALA A 283 -2.90 22.61 -20.48
N THR A 284 -4.05 22.92 -19.86
CA THR A 284 -4.33 24.26 -19.33
C THR A 284 -3.38 24.64 -18.20
N ASP A 285 -3.10 23.72 -17.28
CA ASP A 285 -2.20 23.97 -16.14
C ASP A 285 -0.73 24.09 -16.61
N GLU A 286 -0.32 23.28 -17.59
CA GLU A 286 1.01 23.33 -18.19
C GLU A 286 1.23 24.64 -18.95
N GLY A 287 0.21 25.14 -19.64
CA GLY A 287 0.27 26.42 -20.36
C GLY A 287 0.48 27.63 -19.45
N GLU A 288 0.13 27.53 -18.16
CA GLU A 288 0.43 28.56 -17.16
C GLU A 288 1.84 28.42 -16.57
N GLN A 289 2.39 27.20 -16.55
CA GLN A 289 3.67 26.88 -15.91
C GLN A 289 4.86 26.93 -16.87
N PHE A 290 4.65 26.62 -18.15
CA PHE A 290 5.68 26.52 -19.18
C PHE A 290 5.51 27.57 -20.27
N SER A 291 6.64 27.98 -20.86
CA SER A 291 6.64 28.97 -21.94
C SER A 291 6.17 28.41 -23.30
N LEU A 292 6.23 27.09 -23.47
CA LEU A 292 5.81 26.37 -24.66
C LEU A 292 5.20 25.04 -24.20
N VAL A 293 4.08 24.64 -24.81
CA VAL A 293 3.46 23.34 -24.54
C VAL A 293 3.02 22.76 -25.88
N GLU A 294 3.57 21.60 -26.23
CA GLU A 294 3.22 20.85 -27.44
C GLU A 294 2.52 19.55 -27.07
N ASP A 295 1.23 19.46 -27.38
CA ASP A 295 0.47 18.21 -27.24
C ASP A 295 0.87 17.21 -28.34
N ARG A 296 1.43 16.08 -27.92
CA ARG A 296 1.84 14.96 -28.79
C ARG A 296 0.76 13.90 -28.96
N GLY A 297 -0.42 14.15 -28.41
CA GLY A 297 -1.61 13.32 -28.53
C GLY A 297 -1.82 12.37 -27.35
N LEU A 298 -2.93 11.64 -27.43
CA LEU A 298 -3.36 10.67 -26.43
C LEU A 298 -2.41 9.48 -26.31
N ILE A 299 -2.25 8.99 -25.08
CA ILE A 299 -1.57 7.72 -24.82
C ILE A 299 -2.35 6.54 -25.41
N GLU A 300 -1.62 5.51 -25.86
CA GLU A 300 -2.22 4.19 -26.02
C GLU A 300 -2.58 3.65 -24.63
N SER A 301 -3.82 3.21 -24.44
CA SER A 301 -4.31 2.66 -23.19
C SER A 301 -5.15 1.40 -23.43
N SER A 302 -5.57 0.74 -22.35
CA SER A 302 -6.40 -0.46 -22.38
C SER A 302 -7.86 -0.12 -22.11
N PRO A 303 -8.84 -0.79 -22.76
CA PRO A 303 -10.26 -0.62 -22.43
C PRO A 303 -10.61 -1.03 -21.00
N TRP A 304 -9.70 -1.77 -20.33
CA TRP A 304 -9.84 -2.22 -18.96
C TRP A 304 -9.20 -1.28 -17.93
N ALA A 305 -8.46 -0.26 -18.38
CA ALA A 305 -7.83 0.75 -17.55
C ALA A 305 -8.85 1.68 -16.89
N MET A 306 -8.43 2.47 -15.91
CA MET A 306 -9.28 3.50 -15.34
C MET A 306 -9.69 4.55 -16.40
N PRO A 307 -10.95 5.02 -16.43
CA PRO A 307 -11.42 5.90 -17.52
C PRO A 307 -10.71 7.26 -17.64
N TRP A 308 -10.05 7.75 -16.60
CA TRP A 308 -9.18 8.94 -16.68
C TRP A 308 -7.80 8.60 -17.22
N GLU A 309 -7.22 7.45 -16.87
CA GLU A 309 -5.97 6.93 -17.45
C GLU A 309 -6.12 6.49 -18.93
N GLN A 310 -7.32 6.54 -19.49
CA GLN A 310 -7.56 6.35 -20.93
C GLN A 310 -7.51 7.66 -21.71
N ARG A 311 -7.56 8.80 -21.03
CA ARG A 311 -7.75 10.13 -21.64
C ARG A 311 -6.54 11.05 -21.46
N GLN A 312 -5.40 10.49 -21.06
CA GLN A 312 -4.19 11.28 -20.85
C GLN A 312 -3.49 11.60 -22.16
N HIS A 313 -3.01 12.82 -22.26
CA HIS A 313 -2.18 13.36 -23.31
C HIS A 313 -0.72 13.32 -22.88
N ILE A 314 0.18 13.25 -23.88
CA ILE A 314 1.61 13.44 -23.67
C ILE A 314 1.95 14.87 -24.10
N LEU A 315 2.26 15.71 -23.12
CA LEU A 315 2.63 17.11 -23.35
C LEU A 315 4.16 17.24 -23.28
N VAL A 316 4.75 17.91 -24.27
CA VAL A 316 6.17 18.29 -24.23
C VAL A 316 6.23 19.78 -23.92
N CYS A 317 6.79 20.11 -22.76
CA CYS A 317 6.84 21.45 -22.20
C CYS A 317 8.29 21.94 -22.03
#